data_AF-A0A8S3CTP6-F1
#
_entry.id   AF-A0A8S3CTP6-F1
#
_cell.length_a   1.000
_cell.length_b   1.000
_cell.length_c   1.000
_cell.angle_alpha   90.00
_cell.angle_beta   90.00
_cell.angle_gamma   90.00
#
_symmetry.space_group_name_H-M   'P 1'
#
loop_
_entity.id
_entity.type
_entity.pdbx_description
1 polymer ?
#
loop_
_entity_poly.entity_id
_entity_poly.type
_entity_poly.pdbx_seq_one_letter_code
_entity_poly.pdbx_strand_id
1 'polypeptide(L)' 'HRISLEVFQLVKKDSGAYKVTAKNAKGDGTANIQLNIEGVGFKLPDGLAPSFLNKPIIKQDAKT' A
#
# COMPACT_ATOMS: atom_id res chain seq x y z
N HIS A 1 14.88 26.25 15.36
CA HIS A 1 14.34 25.03 15.98
C HIS A 1 13.59 24.20 14.94
N ARG A 2 13.76 22.88 14.93
CA ARG A 2 13.05 21.96 14.02
C ARG A 2 12.25 20.97 14.86
N ILE A 3 11.01 20.70 14.46
CA ILE A 3 10.13 19.69 15.06
C ILE A 3 9.80 18.68 13.96
N SER A 4 9.86 17.39 14.27
CA SER A 4 9.55 16.31 13.34
C SER A 4 8.69 15.25 14.03
N LEU A 5 7.71 14.73 13.29
CA LEU A 5 6.91 13.56 13.65
C LEU A 5 7.21 12.47 12.63
N GLU A 6 7.57 11.28 13.11
CA GLU A 6 7.84 10.11 12.28
C GLU A 6 6.86 9.01 12.68
N VAL A 7 6.25 8.36 11.68
CA VAL A 7 5.30 7.26 11.86
C VAL A 7 5.88 6.03 11.16
N PHE A 8 6.12 4.97 11.94
CA PHE A 8 6.66 3.71 11.42
C PHE A 8 5.53 2.75 11.04
N GLN A 9 5.82 1.83 10.11
CA GLN A 9 4.87 0.79 9.67
C GLN A 9 3.52 1.33 9.18
N LEU A 10 3.56 2.36 8.31
CA LEU A 10 2.37 3.00 7.75
C LEU A 10 1.36 2.00 7.17
N VAL A 11 0.10 2.10 7.61
CA VAL A 11 -1.04 1.37 7.05
C VAL A 11 -2.07 2.33 6.48
N LYS A 12 -3.00 1.84 5.64
CA LYS A 12 -4.06 2.67 5.04
C LYS A 12 -4.85 3.48 6.07
N LYS A 13 -5.06 2.93 7.28
CA LYS A 13 -5.79 3.57 8.38
C LYS A 13 -5.08 4.84 8.90
N ASP A 14 -3.79 4.99 8.64
CA ASP A 14 -3.03 6.18 9.04
C ASP A 14 -3.23 7.35 8.04
N SER A 15 -4.01 7.17 6.97
CA SER A 15 -4.41 8.28 6.08
C SER A 15 -5.33 9.24 6.81
N GLY A 16 -5.17 10.54 6.58
CA GLY A 16 -6.02 11.54 7.20
C GLY A 16 -5.37 12.91 7.32
N ALA A 17 -6.05 13.80 8.03
CA ALA A 17 -5.56 15.14 8.33
C ALA A 17 -4.66 15.11 9.58
N TYR A 18 -3.43 15.57 9.42
CA TYR A 18 -2.46 15.76 10.48
C TYR A 18 -2.30 17.26 10.76
N LYS A 19 -2.31 17.63 12.04
CA LYS A 19 -2.16 19.02 12.50
C LYS A 19 -1.00 19.13 13.47
N VAL A 20 -0.12 20.09 13.23
CA VAL A 20 0.94 20.47 14.18
C VAL A 20 0.65 21.87 14.71
N THR A 21 0.68 22.03 16.03
CA THR A 21 0.55 23.32 16.70
C THR A 21 1.78 23.57 17.56
N ALA A 22 2.50 24.64 17.28
CA ALA A 22 3.62 25.12 18.08
C ALA A 22 3.16 26.32 18.92
N LYS A 23 3.42 26.28 20.24
CA LYS A 23 2.97 27.29 21.19
C LYS A 23 4.13 27.93 21.93
N ASN A 24 4.07 29.24 22.16
CA ASN A 24 5.00 29.95 23.03
C ASN A 24 4.27 31.11 23.77
N ALA A 25 4.99 31.82 24.65
CA ALA A 25 4.41 32.89 25.46
C ALA A 25 3.81 34.07 24.64
N LYS A 26 4.15 34.20 23.36
CA LYS A 26 3.68 35.27 22.47
C LYS A 26 2.58 34.81 21.51
N GLY A 27 2.27 33.51 21.45
CA GLY A 27 1.21 32.97 20.60
C GLY A 27 1.49 31.59 20.05
N ASP A 28 0.62 31.18 19.13
CA ASP A 28 0.57 29.84 18.56
C ASP A 28 0.66 29.88 17.03
N GLY A 29 1.41 28.95 16.45
CA GLY A 29 1.45 28.69 14.99
C GLY A 29 0.92 27.29 14.68
N THR A 30 0.09 27.16 13.66
CA THR A 30 -0.50 25.85 13.25
C THR A 30 -0.24 25.57 11.78
N ALA A 31 0.12 24.31 11.47
CA ALA A 31 0.24 23.79 10.12
C ALA A 31 -0.61 22.51 9.98
N ASN A 32 -1.27 22.34 8.84
CA ASN A 32 -2.10 21.18 8.54
C ASN A 32 -1.56 20.46 7.29
N ILE A 33 -1.57 19.13 7.31
CA ILE A 33 -1.12 18.26 6.23
C ILE A 33 -2.20 17.21 5.98
N GLN A 34 -2.59 17.03 4.73
CA GLN A 34 -3.43 15.90 4.32
C GLN A 34 -2.51 14.76 3.88
N LEU A 35 -2.52 13.64 4.60
CA LEU A 35 -1.73 12.47 4.29
C LEU A 35 -2.62 11.41 3.63
N ASN A 36 -2.27 11.03 2.41
CA ASN A 36 -2.94 9.97 1.66
C ASN A 36 -1.99 8.78 1.54
N ILE A 37 -2.31 7.68 2.21
CA ILE A 37 -1.52 6.45 2.17
C ILE A 37 -2.29 5.45 1.34
N GLU A 38 -1.90 5.37 0.07
CA GLU A 38 -2.31 4.28 -0.77
C GLU A 38 -1.49 3.07 -0.34
N GLY A 39 -2.13 2.12 0.34
CA GLY A 39 -1.48 0.84 0.62
C GLY A 39 -0.96 0.26 -0.69
N VAL A 40 0.26 -0.27 -0.68
CA VAL A 40 0.80 -1.14 -1.73
C VAL A 40 -0.06 -2.39 -1.79
N GLY A 41 -1.25 -2.25 -2.35
CA GLY A 41 -1.97 -3.36 -2.89
C GLY A 41 -1.09 -3.86 -4.02
N PHE A 42 -0.21 -4.82 -3.73
CA PHE A 42 0.05 -5.87 -4.69
C PHE A 42 -1.33 -6.45 -5.00
N LYS A 43 -2.05 -5.80 -5.92
CA LYS A 43 -2.99 -6.51 -6.75
C LYS A 43 -2.09 -7.52 -7.43
N LEU A 44 -2.01 -8.74 -6.91
CA LEU A 44 -1.65 -9.84 -7.79
C LEU A 44 -2.55 -9.61 -9.01
N PRO A 45 -2.00 -9.50 -10.23
CA PRO A 45 -2.85 -9.49 -11.41
C PRO A 45 -3.80 -10.66 -11.22
N ASP A 46 -5.12 -10.39 -11.25
CA ASP A 46 -6.14 -11.42 -11.08
C ASP A 46 -5.70 -12.61 -11.92
N GLY A 47 -5.48 -13.75 -11.26
CA GLY A 47 -4.55 -14.78 -11.69
C GLY A 47 -4.57 -15.00 -13.19
N LEU A 48 -3.40 -14.84 -13.84
CA LEU A 48 -3.24 -15.23 -15.24
C LEU A 48 -3.79 -16.66 -15.36
N ALA A 49 -4.89 -16.82 -16.08
CA ALA A 49 -5.45 -18.14 -16.32
C ALA A 49 -4.32 -19.01 -16.90
N PRO A 50 -4.02 -20.19 -16.32
CA PRO A 50 -2.94 -21.02 -16.82
C PRO A 50 -3.24 -21.36 -18.28
N SER A 51 -2.43 -20.84 -19.20
CA SER A 51 -2.49 -21.21 -20.60
C SER A 51 -1.43 -22.27 -20.87
N PHE A 52 -1.80 -23.29 -21.64
CA PHE A 52 -0.82 -24.28 -22.05
C PHE A 52 0.13 -23.64 -23.06
N LEU A 53 1.44 -23.70 -22.79
CA LEU A 53 2.47 -23.26 -23.74
C LEU A 53 2.41 -24.04 -25.06
N ASN A 54 1.97 -25.29 -25.01
CA ASN A 54 1.83 -26.18 -26.17
C ASN A 54 0.47 -26.88 -26.15
N LYS A 55 -0.05 -27.25 -27.32
CA LYS A 55 -1.30 -28.00 -27.44
C LYS A 55 -1.22 -29.29 -26.61
N PRO A 56 -2.19 -29.55 -25.71
CA PRO A 56 -2.19 -30.79 -24.94
C PRO A 56 -2.32 -31.99 -25.87
N ILE A 57 -1.52 -33.03 -25.59
CA ILE A 57 -1.50 -34.28 -26.36
C ILE A 57 -2.14 -35.38 -25.51
N ILE A 58 -3.16 -36.03 -26.05
CA ILE A 58 -3.77 -37.21 -25.43
C ILE A 58 -2.91 -38.42 -25.78
N LYS A 59 -2.45 -39.15 -24.75
CA LYS A 59 -1.81 -40.46 -24.92
C LYS A 59 -2.74 -41.53 -24.36
N GLN A 60 -2.94 -42.60 -25.12
CA GLN A 60 -3.67 -43.78 -24.67
C GLN A 60 -2.67 -44.93 -24.59
N ASP A 61 -2.28 -45.31 -23.37
CA ASP A 61 -1.45 -46.49 -23.19
C ASP A 61 -2.30 -47.72 -23.48
N ALA A 62 -1.83 -48.56 -24.42
CA ALA A 62 -2.48 -49.81 -24.75
C ALA A 62 -2.43 -50.72 -23.52
N LYS A 63 -3.58 -50.92 -22.88
CA LYS A 63 -3.74 -51.88 -21.79
C LYS A 63 -3.55 -53.29 -22.39
N THR A 64 -2.39 -53.88 -22.13
CA THR A 64 -2.16 -55.32 -22.36
C THR A 64 -2.99 -56.13 -21.38
#